data_AF-L1JHM8-F1
#
_entry.id   AF-L1JHM8-F1
#
_cell.length_a   1.000
_cell.length_b   1.000
_cell.length_c   1.000
_cell.angle_alpha   90.00
_cell.angle_beta   90.00
_cell.angle_gamma   90.00
#
_symmetry.space_group_name_H-M   'P 1'
#
loop_
_entity.id
_entity.type
_entity.pdbx_description
1 polymer ?
#
loop_
_entity_poly.entity_id
_entity_poly.type
_entity_poly.pdbx_seq_one_letter_code
_entity_poly.pdbx_strand_id
1 'polypeptide(L)'
;MSETMEKLLARREHVPKVCIIDLDRTLWNVFAAEETFPPYRRVGECEVKDSKGRSVSLHADTPAILTSLKEKGCRIAIASLSPNFELCCMLLSAFGILRLIERSLIQIKNGTGKLEHFRSIKSASGCAYQEMMFFDDLPSNVKQAQKLGITSVLVGREGLSSSTLCKGLSLFADCKRSTNVMSSWLVRAAASKEGGGGEGERVKRANEGACMEAGNANKRRSSEEKRGEKSENEEAKRNEERRNEEGRSEERRDETSGQETSDASRTKAEEGGEGRVTVRKRYEEDMSPYPREEQHRLGVPSLREKNDE
;
A
#
# COMPACT_ATOMS: atom_id res chain seq x y z
N MET A 1 7.12 19.66 -19.85
CA MET A 1 8.48 19.32 -19.36
C MET A 1 8.34 18.73 -17.97
N SER A 2 8.69 17.46 -17.78
CA SER A 2 8.63 16.81 -16.46
C SER A 2 9.63 17.49 -15.52
N GLU A 3 9.16 17.99 -14.38
CA GLU A 3 10.04 18.47 -13.30
C GLU A 3 10.78 17.25 -12.73
N THR A 4 12.10 17.32 -12.58
CA THR A 4 12.87 16.19 -12.05
C THR A 4 12.48 15.93 -10.60
N MET A 5 12.52 14.67 -10.17
CA MET A 5 12.17 14.26 -8.79
C MET A 5 12.97 15.03 -7.73
N GLU A 6 14.24 15.31 -8.04
CA GLU A 6 15.11 16.14 -7.23
C GLU A 6 14.57 17.56 -7.03
N LYS A 7 14.11 18.23 -8.10
CA LYS A 7 13.51 19.56 -8.03
C LYS A 7 12.19 19.55 -7.26
N LEU A 8 11.37 18.52 -7.47
CA LEU A 8 10.10 18.32 -6.78
C LEU A 8 10.27 18.26 -5.27
N LEU A 9 11.32 17.59 -4.78
CA LEU A 9 11.64 17.48 -3.36
C LEU A 9 12.49 18.66 -2.83
N ALA A 10 13.37 19.24 -3.64
CA ALA A 10 14.23 20.36 -3.21
C ALA A 10 13.44 21.60 -2.82
N ARG A 11 12.25 21.80 -3.40
CA ARG A 11 11.39 22.96 -3.11
C ARG A 11 10.48 22.75 -1.90
N ARG A 12 10.50 21.57 -1.27
CA ARG A 12 9.62 21.24 -0.14
C ARG A 12 10.31 21.64 1.15
N GLU A 13 9.74 22.65 1.80
CA GLU A 13 10.13 23.09 3.13
C GLU A 13 9.90 22.01 4.20
N HIS A 14 8.89 21.14 3.98
CA HIS A 14 8.50 20.10 4.91
C HIS A 14 8.54 18.73 4.19
N VAL A 15 9.45 17.86 4.62
CA VAL A 15 9.61 16.49 4.13
C VAL A 15 9.33 15.53 5.30
N PRO A 16 8.61 14.41 5.10
CA PRO A 16 8.40 13.42 6.16
C PRO A 16 9.73 12.82 6.63
N LYS A 17 9.82 12.48 7.92
CA LYS A 17 10.98 11.75 8.46
C LYS A 17 10.95 10.27 8.09
N VAL A 18 9.75 9.71 7.89
CA VAL A 18 9.54 8.33 7.46
C VAL A 18 8.49 8.28 6.36
N CYS A 19 8.82 7.65 5.24
CA CYS A 19 7.89 7.31 4.17
C CYS A 19 7.59 5.80 4.24
N ILE A 20 6.35 5.46 4.55
CA ILE A 20 5.85 4.10 4.68
C ILE A 20 5.18 3.72 3.36
N ILE A 21 5.56 2.56 2.80
CA ILE A 21 5.10 2.11 1.48
C ILE A 21 4.54 0.70 1.60
N ASP A 22 3.34 0.47 1.06
CA ASP A 22 2.84 -0.88 0.82
C ASP A 22 3.53 -1.55 -0.37
N LEU A 23 3.42 -2.88 -0.48
CA LEU A 23 4.05 -3.67 -1.51
C LEU A 23 3.12 -3.94 -2.70
N ASP A 24 2.21 -4.90 -2.53
CA ASP A 24 1.34 -5.37 -3.61
C ASP A 24 0.44 -4.24 -4.10
N ARG A 25 0.32 -4.08 -5.43
CA ARG A 25 -0.45 -3.01 -6.11
C ARG A 25 -0.04 -1.56 -5.80
N THR A 26 0.99 -1.36 -4.97
CA THR A 26 1.52 -0.03 -4.62
C THR A 26 2.94 0.15 -5.15
N LEU A 27 3.87 -0.74 -4.79
CA LEU A 27 5.27 -0.69 -5.21
C LEU A 27 5.50 -1.48 -6.50
N TRP A 28 4.81 -2.61 -6.65
CA TRP A 28 4.79 -3.44 -7.85
C TRP A 28 3.37 -3.84 -8.27
N ASN A 29 3.22 -4.31 -9.50
CA ASN A 29 1.93 -4.55 -10.14
C ASN A 29 1.29 -5.94 -9.90
N VAL A 30 1.76 -6.71 -8.92
CA VAL A 30 1.30 -8.09 -8.62
C VAL A 30 0.98 -8.27 -7.13
N PHE A 31 0.23 -9.32 -6.80
CA PHE A 31 0.16 -9.89 -5.44
C PHE A 31 1.28 -10.92 -5.27
N ALA A 32 2.45 -10.51 -4.77
CA ALA A 32 3.69 -11.27 -4.89
C ALA A 32 3.58 -12.72 -4.37
N ALA A 33 2.93 -12.91 -3.22
CA ALA A 33 2.77 -14.23 -2.59
C ALA A 33 1.84 -15.19 -3.35
N GLU A 34 0.90 -14.64 -4.14
CA GLU A 34 -0.08 -15.43 -4.89
C GLU A 34 0.36 -15.65 -6.35
N GLU A 35 1.13 -14.70 -6.87
CA GLU A 35 1.35 -14.53 -8.30
C GLU A 35 2.77 -14.86 -8.77
N THR A 36 3.73 -15.10 -7.88
CA THR A 36 5.14 -15.19 -8.30
C THR A 36 5.89 -16.35 -7.63
N PHE A 37 6.94 -16.83 -8.29
CA PHE A 37 7.73 -17.96 -7.81
C PHE A 37 9.23 -17.65 -7.83
N PRO A 38 9.94 -17.68 -6.69
CA PRO A 38 11.39 -17.52 -6.67
C PRO A 38 12.10 -18.70 -7.40
N PRO A 39 13.40 -18.57 -7.72
CA PRO A 39 14.23 -17.37 -7.57
C PRO A 39 13.85 -16.25 -8.55
N TYR A 40 14.20 -15.03 -8.16
CA TYR A 40 13.98 -13.83 -8.95
C TYR A 40 15.27 -13.38 -9.63
N ARG A 41 15.18 -13.03 -10.91
CA ARG A 41 16.29 -12.49 -11.70
C ARG A 41 15.96 -11.10 -12.20
N ARG A 42 16.73 -10.09 -11.80
CA ARG A 42 16.59 -8.74 -12.33
C ARG A 42 16.91 -8.73 -13.83
N VAL A 43 16.01 -8.15 -14.63
CA VAL A 43 16.17 -8.01 -16.09
C VAL A 43 16.15 -6.56 -16.56
N GLY A 44 15.75 -5.63 -15.69
CA GLY A 44 15.79 -4.20 -15.93
C GLY A 44 15.81 -3.40 -14.63
N GLU A 45 15.80 -2.06 -14.74
CA GLU A 45 15.76 -1.20 -13.56
C GLU A 45 14.48 -1.44 -12.74
N CYS A 46 13.35 -1.47 -13.44
CA CYS A 46 12.02 -1.69 -12.86
C CYS A 46 11.45 -3.09 -13.13
N GLU A 47 12.25 -4.04 -13.64
CA GLU A 47 11.73 -5.35 -14.06
C GLU A 47 12.57 -6.53 -13.53
N VAL A 48 11.86 -7.53 -13.02
CA VAL A 48 12.38 -8.80 -12.52
C VAL A 48 11.59 -9.93 -13.15
N LYS A 49 12.26 -11.04 -13.49
CA LYS A 49 11.60 -12.29 -13.90
C LYS A 49 11.65 -13.31 -12.77
N ASP A 50 10.55 -14.02 -12.57
CA ASP A 50 10.45 -15.14 -11.66
C ASP A 50 10.93 -16.46 -12.32
N SER A 51 10.92 -17.57 -11.57
CA SER A 51 11.41 -18.87 -12.06
C SER A 51 10.54 -19.49 -13.16
N LYS A 52 9.28 -19.06 -13.30
CA LYS A 52 8.35 -19.48 -14.35
C LYS A 52 8.38 -18.54 -15.56
N GLY A 53 9.26 -17.54 -15.55
CA GLY A 53 9.42 -16.55 -16.62
C GLY A 53 8.41 -15.41 -16.58
N ARG A 54 7.58 -15.31 -15.52
CA ARG A 54 6.67 -14.17 -15.34
C ARG A 54 7.48 -12.90 -15.09
N SER A 55 7.11 -11.83 -15.77
CA SER A 55 7.65 -10.51 -15.52
C SER A 55 6.89 -9.83 -14.37
N VAL A 56 7.64 -9.28 -13.42
CA VAL A 56 7.17 -8.47 -12.30
C VAL A 56 7.77 -7.09 -12.45
N SER A 57 6.92 -6.05 -12.44
CA SER A 57 7.36 -4.68 -12.69
C SER A 57 7.08 -3.77 -11.50
N LEU A 58 8.07 -2.95 -11.15
CA LEU A 58 7.86 -1.77 -10.33
C LEU A 58 7.06 -0.73 -11.10
N HIS A 59 6.33 0.11 -10.38
CA HIS A 59 5.81 1.35 -10.98
C HIS A 59 6.98 2.26 -11.37
N ALA A 60 6.92 2.84 -12.58
CA ALA A 60 8.07 3.38 -13.30
C ALA A 60 8.92 4.39 -12.50
N ASP A 61 8.27 5.25 -11.72
CA ASP A 61 8.95 6.30 -10.97
C ASP A 61 9.55 5.82 -9.64
N THR A 62 9.28 4.57 -9.23
CA THR A 62 9.66 4.02 -7.92
C THR A 62 11.16 4.19 -7.61
N PRO A 63 12.11 3.81 -8.49
CA PRO A 63 13.54 3.95 -8.18
C PRO A 63 13.94 5.41 -7.91
N ALA A 64 13.43 6.34 -8.72
CA ALA A 64 13.72 7.76 -8.58
C ALA A 64 13.12 8.33 -7.28
N ILE A 65 11.89 7.93 -6.93
CA ILE A 65 11.22 8.32 -5.69
C ILE A 65 12.01 7.87 -4.45
N LEU A 66 12.37 6.57 -4.40
CA LEU A 66 13.08 6.01 -3.25
C LEU A 66 14.45 6.66 -3.06
N THR A 67 15.19 6.87 -4.15
CA THR A 67 16.50 7.54 -4.13
C THR A 67 16.38 8.97 -3.63
N SER A 68 15.45 9.74 -4.18
CA SER A 68 15.31 11.16 -3.84
C SER A 68 14.80 11.36 -2.40
N LEU A 69 13.92 10.49 -1.91
CA LEU A 69 13.51 10.49 -0.49
C LEU A 69 14.71 10.26 0.43
N LYS A 70 15.57 9.30 0.09
CA LYS A 70 16.77 9.00 0.87
C LYS A 70 17.76 10.16 0.90
N GLU A 71 18.01 10.80 -0.24
CA GLU A 71 18.88 11.97 -0.33
C GLU A 71 18.38 13.15 0.51
N LYS A 72 17.05 13.25 0.71
CA LYS A 72 16.44 14.23 1.62
C LYS A 72 16.41 13.79 3.09
N GLY A 73 17.04 12.68 3.44
CA GLY A 73 17.05 12.16 4.80
C GLY A 73 15.74 11.53 5.25
N CYS A 74 14.80 11.26 4.32
CA CYS A 74 13.59 10.51 4.62
C CYS A 74 13.92 9.02 4.69
N ARG A 75 13.59 8.38 5.81
CA ARG A 75 13.73 6.92 5.95
C ARG A 75 12.57 6.22 5.27
N ILE A 76 12.88 5.13 4.56
CA ILE A 76 11.86 4.29 3.92
C ILE A 76 11.47 3.20 4.91
N ALA A 77 10.18 2.89 4.99
CA ALA A 77 9.62 1.79 5.75
C ALA A 77 8.63 1.00 4.89
N ILE A 78 8.48 -0.30 5.16
CA ILE A 78 7.52 -1.18 4.50
C ILE A 78 6.43 -1.56 5.49
N ALA A 79 5.17 -1.47 5.06
CA ALA A 79 4.03 -2.00 5.80
C ALA A 79 3.15 -2.80 4.85
N SER A 80 3.22 -4.12 4.89
CA SER A 80 2.48 -5.01 3.99
C SER A 80 1.74 -6.11 4.75
N LEU A 81 0.55 -6.46 4.24
CA LEU A 81 -0.26 -7.58 4.71
C LEU A 81 0.04 -8.89 3.98
N SER A 82 1.06 -8.91 3.11
CA SER A 82 1.45 -10.13 2.41
C SER A 82 1.78 -11.27 3.39
N PRO A 83 1.32 -12.50 3.14
CA PRO A 83 1.50 -13.61 4.07
C PRO A 83 2.90 -14.21 4.05
N ASN A 84 3.76 -13.81 3.10
CA ASN A 84 5.07 -14.43 2.89
C ASN A 84 6.20 -13.39 3.00
N PHE A 85 6.76 -13.26 4.21
CA PHE A 85 7.83 -12.32 4.51
C PHE A 85 9.09 -12.56 3.66
N GLU A 86 9.54 -13.81 3.59
CA GLU A 86 10.76 -14.22 2.89
C GLU A 86 10.65 -13.93 1.40
N LEU A 87 9.52 -14.28 0.77
CA LEU A 87 9.28 -14.04 -0.65
C LEU A 87 9.31 -12.54 -0.98
N CYS A 88 8.60 -11.72 -0.22
CA CYS A 88 8.62 -10.27 -0.40
C CYS A 88 10.03 -9.69 -0.21
N CYS A 89 10.80 -10.18 0.77
CA CYS A 89 12.18 -9.76 0.96
C CYS A 89 13.09 -10.17 -0.21
N MET A 90 12.91 -11.38 -0.76
CA MET A 90 13.64 -11.82 -1.95
C MET A 90 13.32 -10.92 -3.16
N LEU A 91 12.06 -10.54 -3.35
CA LEU A 91 11.65 -9.67 -4.44
C LEU A 91 12.17 -8.23 -4.26
N LEU A 92 12.07 -7.67 -3.05
CA LEU A 92 12.71 -6.39 -2.69
C LEU A 92 14.23 -6.41 -2.93
N SER A 93 14.88 -7.54 -2.63
CA SER A 93 16.31 -7.75 -2.88
C SER A 93 16.62 -7.80 -4.38
N ALA A 94 15.81 -8.51 -5.16
CA ALA A 94 15.97 -8.62 -6.62
C ALA A 94 15.84 -7.25 -7.31
N PHE A 95 14.94 -6.39 -6.86
CA PHE A 95 14.86 -5.00 -7.32
C PHE A 95 15.99 -4.10 -6.77
N GLY A 96 16.78 -4.59 -5.83
CA GLY A 96 17.84 -3.83 -5.17
C GLY A 96 17.32 -2.74 -4.22
N ILE A 97 16.06 -2.86 -3.78
CA ILE A 97 15.39 -1.93 -2.85
C ILE A 97 15.69 -2.29 -1.41
N LEU A 98 15.84 -3.58 -1.09
CA LEU A 98 16.01 -4.05 0.30
C LEU A 98 17.17 -3.34 1.03
N ARG A 99 18.30 -3.10 0.36
CA ARG A 99 19.47 -2.36 0.89
C ARG A 99 19.19 -0.89 1.23
N LEU A 100 18.10 -0.32 0.73
CA LEU A 100 17.71 1.05 1.03
C LEU A 100 16.92 1.10 2.36
N ILE A 101 16.51 -0.02 2.94
CA ILE A 101 15.55 -0.05 4.05
C ILE A 101 16.23 -0.63 5.29
N GLU A 102 16.10 0.07 6.42
CA GLU A 102 16.55 -0.46 7.71
C GLU A 102 15.70 -1.67 8.07
N ARG A 103 16.32 -2.78 8.49
CA ARG A 103 15.61 -4.05 8.77
C ARG A 103 14.47 -3.89 9.78
N SER A 104 14.63 -3.02 10.77
CA SER A 104 13.61 -2.71 11.79
C SER A 104 12.38 -1.98 11.23
N LEU A 105 12.49 -1.36 10.04
CA LEU A 105 11.42 -0.65 9.36
C LEU A 105 10.69 -1.51 8.31
N ILE A 106 11.02 -2.80 8.20
CA ILE A 106 10.33 -3.75 7.33
C ILE A 106 9.28 -4.48 8.16
N GLN A 107 8.01 -4.14 7.96
CA GLN A 107 6.88 -4.81 8.58
C GLN A 107 6.06 -5.51 7.49
N ILE A 108 6.33 -6.79 7.25
CA ILE A 108 5.56 -7.64 6.34
C ILE A 108 4.99 -8.76 7.20
N LYS A 109 3.68 -8.74 7.44
CA LYS A 109 2.98 -9.73 8.26
C LYS A 109 1.49 -9.70 7.95
N ASN A 110 0.87 -10.87 7.97
CA ASN A 110 -0.57 -11.00 7.81
C ASN A 110 -1.32 -10.39 9.00
N GLY A 111 -2.57 -9.97 8.78
CA GLY A 111 -3.41 -9.39 9.81
C GLY A 111 -4.70 -8.79 9.24
N THR A 112 -5.60 -8.34 10.12
CA THR A 112 -6.86 -7.70 9.73
C THR A 112 -6.71 -6.22 9.33
N GLY A 113 -5.48 -5.69 9.39
CA GLY A 113 -5.13 -4.31 9.05
C GLY A 113 -3.71 -3.98 9.49
N LYS A 114 -3.26 -2.74 9.24
CA LYS A 114 -1.86 -2.29 9.42
C LYS A 114 -1.57 -1.59 10.75
N LEU A 115 -2.48 -1.64 11.72
CA LEU A 115 -2.33 -0.94 12.99
C LEU A 115 -1.06 -1.38 13.75
N GLU A 116 -0.77 -2.68 13.75
CA GLU A 116 0.42 -3.21 14.40
C GLU A 116 1.70 -2.86 13.63
N HIS A 117 1.64 -2.82 12.30
CA HIS A 117 2.75 -2.38 11.44
C HIS A 117 3.13 -0.94 11.76
N PHE A 118 2.14 -0.03 11.82
CA PHE A 118 2.40 1.37 12.15
C PHE A 118 2.98 1.55 13.56
N ARG A 119 2.50 0.79 14.56
CA ARG A 119 3.06 0.81 15.91
C ARG A 119 4.52 0.36 15.93
N SER A 120 4.83 -0.70 15.19
CA SER A 120 6.17 -1.26 15.09
C SER A 120 7.12 -0.27 14.40
N ILE A 121 6.69 0.35 13.28
CA ILE A 121 7.45 1.39 12.58
C ILE A 121 7.65 2.63 13.45
N LYS A 122 6.63 3.07 14.20
CA LYS A 122 6.76 4.17 15.16
C LYS A 122 7.82 3.88 16.22
N SER A 123 7.75 2.69 16.81
CA SER A 123 8.70 2.28 17.85
C SER A 123 10.13 2.17 17.28
N ALA A 124 10.31 1.54 16.12
CA ALA A 124 11.62 1.36 15.49
C ALA A 124 12.23 2.68 14.98
N SER A 125 11.41 3.57 14.43
CA SER A 125 11.88 4.85 13.89
C SER A 125 12.08 5.94 14.95
N GLY A 126 11.41 5.84 16.10
CA GLY A 126 11.35 6.92 17.09
C GLY A 126 10.60 8.17 16.61
N CYS A 127 9.91 8.12 15.47
CA CYS A 127 9.19 9.26 14.90
C CYS A 127 7.73 9.32 15.39
N ALA A 128 7.22 10.54 15.57
CA ALA A 128 5.79 10.74 15.78
C ALA A 128 5.01 10.39 14.49
N TYR A 129 3.74 10.00 14.60
CA TYR A 129 2.93 9.62 13.43
C TYR A 129 2.76 10.78 12.45
N GLN A 130 2.70 12.00 12.98
CA GLN A 130 2.60 13.25 12.21
C GLN A 130 3.87 13.55 11.41
N GLU A 131 4.99 12.89 11.69
CA GLU A 131 6.24 12.99 10.93
C GLU A 131 6.33 11.92 9.82
N MET A 132 5.27 11.13 9.63
CA MET A 132 5.22 10.02 8.69
C MET A 132 4.28 10.30 7.53
N MET A 133 4.60 9.68 6.39
CA MET A 133 3.75 9.60 5.22
C MET A 133 3.51 8.15 4.84
N PHE A 134 2.34 7.84 4.27
CA PHE A 134 1.96 6.48 3.90
C PHE A 134 1.29 6.38 2.52
N PHE A 135 1.65 5.36 1.76
CA PHE A 135 1.10 5.03 0.43
C PHE A 135 0.57 3.59 0.42
N ASP A 136 -0.68 3.40 -0.01
CA ASP A 136 -1.39 2.12 -0.03
C ASP A 136 -2.57 2.20 -1.00
N ASP A 137 -2.90 1.10 -1.67
CA ASP A 137 -4.01 1.00 -2.62
C ASP A 137 -5.36 0.64 -1.96
N LEU A 138 -5.35 0.21 -0.70
CA LEU A 138 -6.55 -0.17 0.05
C LEU A 138 -7.09 1.01 0.90
N PRO A 139 -8.31 1.50 0.61
CA PRO A 139 -8.90 2.61 1.35
C PRO A 139 -9.05 2.38 2.86
N SER A 140 -9.19 1.12 3.30
CA SER A 140 -9.28 0.75 4.72
C SER A 140 -7.97 1.01 5.46
N ASN A 141 -6.83 0.66 4.85
CA ASN A 141 -5.49 0.88 5.42
C ASN A 141 -5.19 2.38 5.50
N VAL A 142 -5.48 3.13 4.43
CA VAL A 142 -5.32 4.59 4.38
C VAL A 142 -6.14 5.26 5.50
N LYS A 143 -7.41 4.89 5.66
CA LYS A 143 -8.27 5.41 6.74
C LYS A 143 -7.72 5.07 8.13
N GLN A 144 -7.16 3.88 8.31
CA GLN A 144 -6.57 3.47 9.58
C GLN A 144 -5.31 4.29 9.92
N ALA A 145 -4.44 4.52 8.94
CA ALA A 145 -3.25 5.36 9.09
C ALA A 145 -3.61 6.83 9.42
N GLN A 146 -4.60 7.40 8.72
CA GLN A 146 -5.10 8.75 8.97
C GLN A 146 -5.62 8.94 10.40
N LYS A 147 -6.30 7.93 10.97
CA LYS A 147 -6.76 7.96 12.37
C LYS A 147 -5.61 8.06 13.38
N LEU A 148 -4.41 7.61 13.01
CA LEU A 148 -3.21 7.72 13.84
C LEU A 148 -2.49 9.07 13.66
N GLY A 149 -2.93 9.90 12.71
CA GLY A 149 -2.29 11.17 12.35
C GLY A 149 -1.18 11.04 11.31
N ILE A 150 -1.11 9.91 10.60
CA ILE A 150 -0.18 9.72 9.47
C ILE A 150 -0.77 10.37 8.22
N THR A 151 0.00 11.22 7.54
CA THR A 151 -0.41 11.73 6.22
C THR A 151 -0.44 10.58 5.24
N SER A 152 -1.61 10.25 4.69
CA SER A 152 -1.77 9.01 3.91
C SER A 152 -2.41 9.29 2.56
N VAL A 153 -1.92 8.63 1.52
CA VAL A 153 -2.36 8.76 0.13
C VAL A 153 -2.90 7.40 -0.34
N LEU A 154 -4.14 7.41 -0.82
CA LEU A 154 -4.70 6.30 -1.57
C LEU A 154 -4.07 6.27 -2.96
N VAL A 155 -3.47 5.14 -3.31
CA VAL A 155 -2.78 4.90 -4.57
C VAL A 155 -3.73 4.24 -5.57
N GLY A 156 -3.75 4.74 -6.80
CA GLY A 156 -4.55 4.16 -7.89
C GLY A 156 -3.80 3.08 -8.68
N ARG A 157 -4.31 2.78 -9.88
CA ARG A 157 -3.70 1.77 -10.78
C ARG A 157 -2.29 2.12 -11.23
N GLU A 158 -1.96 3.41 -11.23
CA GLU A 158 -0.64 3.94 -11.53
C GLU A 158 0.41 3.60 -10.48
N GLY A 159 -0.01 3.15 -9.28
CA GLY A 159 0.88 2.81 -8.18
C GLY A 159 1.64 4.00 -7.62
N LEU A 160 2.76 3.70 -6.97
CA LEU A 160 3.69 4.72 -6.51
C LEU A 160 4.29 5.47 -7.72
N SER A 161 3.97 6.75 -7.83
CA SER A 161 4.31 7.61 -8.96
C SER A 161 4.68 9.00 -8.48
N SER A 162 5.29 9.79 -9.37
CA SER A 162 5.62 11.19 -9.08
C SER A 162 4.39 12.00 -8.69
N SER A 163 3.24 11.69 -9.30
CA SER A 163 1.95 12.32 -9.00
C SER A 163 1.48 11.99 -7.59
N THR A 164 1.47 10.70 -7.21
CA THR A 164 1.03 10.29 -5.87
C THR A 164 1.97 10.83 -4.80
N LEU A 165 3.28 10.84 -5.05
CA LEU A 165 4.25 11.49 -4.16
C LEU A 165 3.99 12.99 -4.02
N CYS A 166 3.76 13.71 -5.14
CA CYS A 166 3.45 15.14 -5.11
C CYS A 166 2.20 15.44 -4.28
N LYS A 167 1.14 14.64 -4.45
CA LYS A 167 -0.08 14.72 -3.66
C LYS A 167 0.24 14.53 -2.17
N GLY A 168 1.00 13.48 -1.84
CA GLY A 168 1.43 13.21 -0.46
C GLY A 168 2.20 14.35 0.18
N LEU A 169 3.21 14.88 -0.51
CA LEU A 169 4.04 15.99 -0.02
C LEU A 169 3.24 17.27 0.20
N SER A 170 2.28 17.58 -0.69
CA SER A 170 1.40 18.73 -0.50
C SER A 170 0.49 18.55 0.73
N LEU A 171 -0.15 17.38 0.87
CA LEU A 171 -0.96 17.06 2.06
C LEU A 171 -0.13 17.14 3.35
N PHE A 172 1.11 16.65 3.33
CA PHE A 172 2.00 16.68 4.49
C PHE A 172 2.35 18.11 4.88
N ALA A 173 2.71 18.96 3.91
CA ALA A 173 2.99 20.37 4.15
C ALA A 173 1.78 21.11 4.73
N ASP A 174 0.57 20.84 4.23
CA ASP A 174 -0.66 21.45 4.74
C ASP A 174 -0.96 21.03 6.18
N CYS A 175 -0.75 19.75 6.51
CA CYS A 175 -0.86 19.25 7.88
C CYS A 175 0.14 19.94 8.82
N LYS A 176 1.37 20.18 8.36
CA LYS A 176 2.41 20.85 9.16
C LYS A 176 2.11 22.32 9.40
N ARG A 177 1.70 23.05 8.36
CA ARG A 177 1.27 24.44 8.48
C ARG A 177 0.11 24.60 9.45
N SER A 178 -0.89 23.72 9.35
CA SER A 178 -2.04 23.72 10.26
C SER A 178 -1.63 23.45 11.72
N THR A 179 -0.71 22.50 11.94
CA THR A 179 -0.19 22.21 13.29
C THR A 179 0.58 23.40 13.86
N ASN A 180 1.44 24.04 13.07
CA ASN A 180 2.21 25.22 13.50
C ASN A 180 1.30 26.40 13.85
N VAL A 181 0.24 26.63 13.06
CA VAL A 181 -0.75 27.67 13.36
C VAL A 181 -1.48 27.37 14.67
N MET A 182 -1.92 26.12 14.90
CA MET A 182 -2.57 25.74 16.16
C MET A 182 -1.63 25.87 17.36
N SER A 183 -0.38 25.43 17.24
CA SER A 183 0.62 25.57 18.29
C SER A 183 0.93 27.03 18.60
N SER A 184 1.11 27.87 17.57
CA SER A 184 1.31 29.31 17.73
C SER A 184 0.11 29.98 18.41
N TRP A 185 -1.11 29.61 18.01
CA TRP A 185 -2.35 30.07 18.64
C TRP A 185 -2.44 29.66 20.11
N LEU A 186 -2.15 28.40 20.44
CA LEU A 186 -2.15 27.90 21.84
C LEU A 186 -1.16 28.68 22.71
N VAL A 187 0.05 28.91 22.21
CA VAL A 187 1.07 29.70 22.93
C VAL A 187 0.60 31.14 23.14
N ARG A 188 0.04 31.78 22.11
CA ARG A 188 -0.51 33.15 22.22
C ARG A 188 -1.69 33.21 23.18
N ALA A 189 -2.60 32.23 23.13
CA ALA A 189 -3.75 32.14 24.02
C ALA A 189 -3.34 31.91 25.49
N ALA A 190 -2.26 31.16 25.73
CA ALA A 190 -1.67 31.01 27.05
C ALA A 190 -1.06 32.33 27.55
N ALA A 191 -0.28 33.03 26.70
CA ALA A 191 0.32 34.32 27.04
C ALA A 191 -0.72 35.44 27.29
N SER A 192 -1.82 35.45 26.53
CA SER A 192 -2.92 36.42 26.74
C SER A 192 -3.75 36.16 27.99
N LYS A 193 -3.63 35.00 28.65
CA LYS A 193 -4.24 34.75 29.96
C LYS A 193 -3.41 35.29 31.12
N GLU A 194 -2.13 35.58 30.90
CA GLU A 194 -1.22 36.12 31.93
C GLU A 194 -1.16 37.67 31.91
N GLY A 195 -1.63 38.33 30.85
CA GLY A 195 -1.74 39.80 30.77
C GLY A 195 -3.21 40.25 30.74
N GLY A 196 -3.73 40.74 31.86
CA GLY A 196 -5.13 41.16 31.99
C GLY A 196 -5.51 42.44 31.22
N GLY A 197 -6.78 42.52 30.80
CA GLY A 197 -7.52 43.78 30.59
C GLY A 197 -8.15 44.02 29.21
N GLY A 198 -9.48 43.85 29.11
CA GLY A 198 -10.36 44.77 28.39
C GLY A 198 -10.69 44.54 26.89
N GLU A 199 -9.74 44.21 26.03
CA GLU A 199 -9.96 44.21 24.56
C GLU A 199 -10.16 42.83 23.91
N GLY A 200 -10.18 41.77 24.73
CA GLY A 200 -10.13 40.38 24.25
C GLY A 200 -11.41 39.85 23.61
N GLU A 201 -12.59 40.43 23.88
CA GLU A 201 -13.86 39.79 23.51
C GLU A 201 -14.30 40.05 22.06
N ARG A 202 -13.95 41.22 21.50
CA ARG A 202 -14.27 41.55 20.10
C ARG A 202 -13.33 40.83 19.12
N VAL A 203 -12.06 40.69 19.48
CA VAL A 203 -11.06 39.94 18.71
C VAL A 203 -11.30 38.42 18.80
N LYS A 204 -11.77 37.91 19.95
CA LYS A 204 -12.23 36.52 20.09
C LYS A 204 -13.33 36.17 19.09
N ARG A 205 -14.41 36.96 19.03
CA ARG A 205 -15.56 36.66 18.15
C ARG A 205 -15.22 36.73 16.65
N ALA A 206 -14.36 37.68 16.25
CA ALA A 206 -13.91 37.78 14.86
C ALA A 206 -13.03 36.59 14.43
N ASN A 207 -12.14 36.12 15.33
CA ASN A 207 -11.24 35.00 15.04
C ASN A 207 -11.91 33.62 15.17
N GLU A 208 -12.89 33.45 16.06
CA GLU A 208 -13.71 32.24 16.12
C GLU A 208 -14.48 32.00 14.82
N GLY A 209 -14.95 33.09 14.18
CA GLY A 209 -15.55 33.04 12.84
C GLY A 209 -14.59 32.51 11.78
N ALA A 210 -13.35 33.03 11.73
CA ALA A 210 -12.36 32.64 10.72
C ALA A 210 -11.89 31.17 10.86
N CYS A 211 -11.71 30.67 12.09
CA CYS A 211 -11.35 29.26 12.33
C CYS A 211 -12.50 28.30 12.00
N MET A 212 -13.74 28.66 12.32
CA MET A 212 -14.91 27.87 11.93
C MET A 212 -15.07 27.85 10.40
N GLU A 213 -14.79 28.96 9.72
CA GLU A 213 -14.82 29.03 8.25
C GLU A 213 -13.76 28.14 7.60
N ALA A 214 -12.51 28.16 8.08
CA ALA A 214 -11.44 27.31 7.56
C ALA A 214 -11.74 25.81 7.80
N GLY A 215 -12.23 25.46 8.99
CA GLY A 215 -12.66 24.09 9.31
C GLY A 215 -13.84 23.63 8.45
N ASN A 216 -14.83 24.50 8.22
CA ASN A 216 -15.97 24.22 7.35
C ASN A 216 -15.56 24.15 5.87
N ALA A 217 -14.63 24.97 5.40
CA ALA A 217 -14.12 24.92 4.03
C ALA A 217 -13.41 23.58 3.75
N ASN A 218 -12.61 23.09 4.70
CA ASN A 218 -11.95 21.79 4.59
C ASN A 218 -12.96 20.64 4.61
N LYS A 219 -13.99 20.74 5.46
CA LYS A 219 -15.09 19.75 5.52
C LYS A 219 -15.94 19.73 4.25
N ARG A 220 -16.16 20.90 3.62
CA ARG A 220 -16.86 21.03 2.32
C ARG A 220 -16.04 20.41 1.18
N ARG A 221 -14.75 20.73 1.08
CA ARG A 221 -13.84 20.12 0.09
C ARG A 221 -13.79 18.60 0.23
N SER A 222 -13.66 18.08 1.45
CA SER A 222 -13.71 16.63 1.70
C SER A 222 -15.05 15.98 1.34
N SER A 223 -16.17 16.72 1.49
CA SER A 223 -17.50 16.22 1.08
C SER A 223 -17.74 16.26 -0.42
N GLU A 224 -17.16 17.24 -1.12
CA GLU A 224 -17.20 17.36 -2.58
C GLU A 224 -16.31 16.31 -3.25
N GLU A 225 -15.10 16.07 -2.72
CA GLU A 225 -14.19 15.03 -3.19
C GLU A 225 -14.80 13.63 -3.01
N LYS A 226 -15.45 13.36 -1.87
CA LYS A 226 -16.21 12.11 -1.66
C LYS A 226 -17.42 11.95 -2.59
N ARG A 227 -18.05 13.05 -3.00
CA ARG A 227 -19.15 13.01 -3.99
C ARG A 227 -18.61 12.71 -5.38
N GLY A 228 -17.48 13.31 -5.75
CA GLY A 228 -16.75 13.02 -7.00
C GLY A 228 -16.29 11.57 -7.10
N GLU A 229 -15.64 11.05 -6.05
CA GLU A 229 -15.20 9.64 -5.99
C GLU A 229 -16.38 8.66 -6.08
N LYS A 230 -17.53 9.00 -5.46
CA LYS A 230 -18.72 8.16 -5.54
C LYS A 230 -19.31 8.14 -6.96
N SER A 231 -19.36 9.30 -7.64
CA SER A 231 -19.85 9.36 -9.02
C SER A 231 -18.92 8.62 -9.99
N GLU A 232 -17.61 8.75 -9.85
CA GLU A 232 -16.63 8.06 -10.70
C GLU A 232 -16.71 6.53 -10.52
N ASN A 233 -16.91 6.07 -9.28
CA ASN A 233 -17.03 4.64 -8.99
C ASN A 233 -18.37 4.04 -9.49
N GLU A 234 -19.47 4.81 -9.43
CA GLU A 234 -20.75 4.42 -10.02
C GLU A 234 -20.68 4.37 -11.55
N GLU A 235 -19.99 5.32 -12.18
CA GLU A 235 -19.78 5.34 -13.63
C GLU A 235 -18.87 4.21 -14.12
N ALA A 236 -17.79 3.91 -13.38
CA ALA A 236 -16.91 2.79 -13.67
C ALA A 236 -17.66 1.45 -13.61
N LYS A 237 -18.50 1.26 -12.60
CA LYS A 237 -19.34 0.06 -12.45
C LYS A 237 -20.33 -0.10 -13.61
N ARG A 238 -20.95 1.01 -14.04
CA ARG A 238 -21.91 1.02 -15.15
C ARG A 238 -21.24 0.72 -16.50
N ASN A 239 -20.00 1.16 -16.69
CA ASN A 239 -19.21 0.85 -17.90
C ASN A 239 -18.76 -0.62 -17.93
N GLU A 240 -18.45 -1.21 -16.78
CA GLU A 240 -18.11 -2.63 -16.67
C GLU A 240 -19.32 -3.53 -16.91
N GLU A 241 -20.51 -3.16 -16.42
CA GLU A 241 -21.76 -3.86 -16.73
C GLU A 241 -22.08 -3.85 -18.24
N ARG A 242 -21.91 -2.71 -18.94
CA ARG A 242 -22.10 -2.65 -20.40
C ARG A 242 -21.13 -3.55 -21.16
N ARG A 243 -19.85 -3.58 -20.78
CA ARG A 243 -18.85 -4.45 -21.43
C ARG A 243 -19.17 -5.93 -21.26
N ASN A 244 -19.69 -6.31 -20.10
CA ASN A 244 -20.11 -7.69 -19.84
C ASN A 244 -21.37 -8.08 -20.64
N GLU A 245 -22.30 -7.14 -20.87
CA GLU A 245 -23.45 -7.36 -21.76
C GLU A 245 -23.04 -7.45 -23.24
N GLU A 246 -22.11 -6.61 -23.69
CA GLU A 246 -21.56 -6.67 -25.05
C GLU A 246 -20.82 -7.98 -25.32
N GLY A 247 -19.97 -8.43 -24.37
CA GLY A 247 -19.27 -9.72 -24.48
C GLY A 247 -20.21 -10.93 -24.51
N ARG A 248 -21.28 -10.93 -23.70
CA ARG A 248 -22.32 -11.98 -23.74
C ARG A 248 -23.15 -11.96 -25.03
N SER A 249 -23.23 -10.81 -25.68
CA SER A 249 -23.96 -10.65 -26.94
C SER A 249 -23.13 -11.16 -28.13
N GLU A 250 -21.81 -11.01 -28.08
CA GLU A 250 -20.87 -11.60 -29.05
C GLU A 250 -20.77 -13.12 -28.88
N GLU A 251 -20.69 -13.62 -27.65
CA GLU A 251 -20.64 -15.06 -27.36
C GLU A 251 -21.91 -15.80 -27.86
N ARG A 252 -23.09 -15.16 -27.76
CA ARG A 252 -24.35 -15.70 -28.33
C ARG A 252 -24.41 -15.66 -29.86
N ARG A 253 -23.67 -14.76 -30.51
CA ARG A 253 -23.57 -14.71 -31.99
C ARG A 253 -22.65 -15.80 -32.53
N ASP A 254 -21.59 -16.14 -31.78
CA ASP A 254 -20.71 -17.24 -32.15
C ASP A 254 -21.38 -18.62 -31.96
N GLU A 255 -22.17 -18.81 -30.89
CA GLU A 255 -22.93 -20.05 -30.68
C GLU A 255 -24.01 -20.31 -31.75
N THR A 256 -24.60 -19.26 -32.34
CA THR A 256 -25.57 -19.40 -33.44
C THR A 256 -24.92 -19.65 -34.82
N SER A 257 -23.60 -19.48 -34.93
CA SER A 257 -22.84 -19.79 -36.17
C SER A 257 -22.24 -21.21 -36.18
N GLY A 258 -22.20 -21.90 -35.04
CA GLY A 258 -21.59 -23.23 -34.89
C GLY A 258 -22.52 -24.42 -35.14
N GLN A 259 -23.75 -24.19 -35.58
CA GLN A 259 -24.78 -25.23 -35.66
C GLN A 259 -25.15 -25.62 -37.09
N GLU A 260 -24.15 -25.72 -37.97
CA GLU A 260 -24.23 -26.49 -39.21
C GLU A 260 -22.90 -27.21 -39.43
N THR A 261 -22.73 -28.39 -38.86
CA THR A 261 -22.09 -29.55 -39.50
C THR A 261 -22.04 -30.76 -38.56
N SER A 262 -22.27 -31.92 -39.17
CA SER A 262 -22.00 -33.29 -38.69
C SER A 262 -23.00 -33.94 -37.71
N ASP A 263 -24.03 -34.50 -38.33
CA ASP A 263 -24.41 -35.90 -38.09
C ASP A 263 -23.17 -36.82 -38.07
N ALA A 264 -23.00 -37.60 -37.00
CA ALA A 264 -22.90 -39.07 -37.02
C ALA A 264 -22.29 -39.64 -35.73
N SER A 265 -22.88 -40.75 -35.29
CA SER A 265 -22.30 -41.78 -34.41
C SER A 265 -22.65 -41.72 -32.93
N ARG A 266 -23.83 -42.30 -32.67
CA ARG A 266 -24.34 -42.90 -31.43
C ARG A 266 -23.42 -44.03 -30.95
N THR A 267 -23.10 -44.09 -29.65
CA THR A 267 -23.16 -45.32 -28.81
C THR A 267 -23.07 -44.98 -27.31
N LYS A 268 -23.74 -45.82 -26.53
CA LYS A 268 -24.06 -45.74 -25.09
C LYS A 268 -22.87 -46.04 -24.18
N ALA A 269 -22.88 -45.51 -22.96
CA ALA A 269 -22.82 -46.28 -21.70
C ALA A 269 -23.07 -45.37 -20.49
N GLU A 270 -23.78 -45.91 -19.51
CA GLU A 270 -24.30 -45.27 -18.29
C GLU A 270 -23.33 -45.39 -17.10
N GLU A 271 -23.73 -44.71 -16.01
CA GLU A 271 -23.44 -44.95 -14.59
C GLU A 271 -22.13 -44.44 -13.95
N GLY A 272 -22.31 -43.76 -12.80
CA GLY A 272 -21.26 -43.48 -11.83
C GLY A 272 -21.51 -42.20 -11.02
N GLY A 273 -22.09 -42.35 -9.83
CA GLY A 273 -22.38 -41.25 -8.90
C GLY A 273 -21.20 -40.80 -8.03
N GLU A 274 -21.54 -39.79 -7.21
CA GLU A 274 -20.90 -39.33 -5.96
C GLU A 274 -19.47 -38.73 -6.01
N GLY A 275 -19.32 -37.57 -5.34
CA GLY A 275 -18.00 -37.10 -4.89
C GLY A 275 -17.82 -35.59 -4.80
N ARG A 276 -18.47 -34.95 -3.82
CA ARG A 276 -18.15 -33.56 -3.42
C ARG A 276 -16.80 -33.54 -2.68
N VAL A 277 -15.70 -33.39 -3.40
CA VAL A 277 -14.37 -33.23 -2.78
C VAL A 277 -14.11 -31.75 -2.49
N THR A 278 -14.17 -31.39 -1.21
CA THR A 278 -13.63 -30.12 -0.71
C THR A 278 -12.13 -30.31 -0.47
N VAL A 279 -11.30 -29.64 -1.26
CA VAL A 279 -9.84 -29.64 -1.07
C VAL A 279 -9.49 -28.66 0.05
N ARG A 280 -9.36 -29.16 1.29
CA ARG A 280 -8.57 -28.50 2.33
C ARG A 280 -7.14 -29.04 2.23
N LYS A 281 -6.21 -28.26 1.66
CA LYS A 281 -4.77 -28.56 1.76
C LYS A 281 -4.26 -28.14 3.14
N ARG A 282 -3.82 -29.13 3.91
CA ARG A 282 -2.95 -28.96 5.09
C ARG A 282 -1.58 -28.49 4.61
N TYR A 283 -1.07 -27.43 5.20
CA TYR A 283 0.35 -27.03 5.11
C TYR A 283 0.88 -26.94 6.53
N GLU A 284 1.23 -28.08 7.12
CA GLU A 284 2.13 -28.14 8.26
C GLU A 284 3.01 -29.38 8.07
N GLU A 285 4.28 -29.25 8.47
CA GLU A 285 5.38 -30.24 8.43
C GLU A 285 6.28 -30.19 7.19
N ASP A 286 7.19 -29.21 7.14
CA ASP A 286 8.64 -29.47 7.20
C ASP A 286 9.39 -28.14 7.44
N MET A 287 9.91 -27.93 8.66
CA MET A 287 10.52 -26.67 9.10
C MET A 287 12.04 -26.84 9.26
N SER A 288 12.78 -26.80 8.16
CA SER A 288 14.17 -26.29 8.10
C SER A 288 14.63 -26.08 6.65
N PRO A 289 15.10 -24.89 6.25
CA PRO A 289 15.45 -24.57 4.86
C PRO A 289 16.88 -25.01 4.44
N TYR A 290 17.60 -25.82 5.23
CA TYR A 290 18.99 -26.23 4.95
C TYR A 290 19.13 -27.75 4.76
N PRO A 291 19.96 -28.21 3.79
CA PRO A 291 20.37 -29.62 3.68
C PRO A 291 20.96 -30.14 5.00
N ARG A 292 20.72 -31.41 5.34
CA ARG A 292 21.14 -32.01 6.64
C ARG A 292 22.62 -31.84 6.94
N GLU A 293 23.47 -31.81 5.92
CA GLU A 293 24.92 -31.63 6.08
C GLU A 293 25.30 -30.24 6.63
N GLU A 294 24.47 -29.21 6.39
CA GLU A 294 24.75 -27.82 6.74
C GLU A 294 24.24 -27.44 8.15
N GLN A 295 23.27 -28.19 8.67
CA GLN A 295 22.67 -27.98 9.99
C GLN A 295 23.67 -28.24 11.14
N HIS A 296 24.61 -29.18 10.95
CA HIS A 296 25.64 -29.52 11.94
C HIS A 296 26.73 -28.44 12.07
N ARG A 297 26.91 -27.60 11.03
CA ARG A 297 27.87 -26.50 10.99
C ARG A 297 27.36 -25.23 11.66
N LEU A 298 26.03 -25.05 11.65
CA LEU A 298 25.34 -23.86 12.18
C LEU A 298 24.87 -24.01 13.63
N GLY A 299 25.17 -25.14 14.28
CA GLY A 299 24.81 -25.38 15.69
C GLY A 299 23.31 -25.41 15.95
N VAL A 300 22.51 -25.75 14.94
CA VAL A 300 21.05 -25.89 15.09
C VAL A 300 20.75 -27.15 15.91
N PRO A 301 20.03 -27.06 17.04
CA PRO A 301 19.73 -28.24 17.85
C PRO A 301 18.86 -29.22 17.06
N SER A 302 19.34 -30.46 16.92
CA SER A 302 18.53 -31.58 16.42
C SER A 302 17.42 -31.88 17.42
N LEU A 303 16.16 -31.73 17.00
CA LEU A 303 15.01 -32.25 17.73
C LEU A 303 15.09 -33.79 17.69
N ARG A 304 15.61 -34.39 18.76
CA ARG A 304 15.44 -35.82 19.00
C ARG A 304 13.97 -36.10 19.24
N GLU A 305 13.46 -37.06 18.47
CA GLU A 305 12.15 -37.68 18.56
C GLU A 305 11.84 -38.04 20.03
N LYS A 306 10.71 -37.52 20.53
CA LYS A 306 10.02 -38.14 21.66
C LYS A 306 8.99 -39.09 21.08
N ASN A 307 9.38 -40.35 20.95
CA ASN A 307 8.43 -41.45 20.85
C ASN A 307 7.98 -41.85 22.26
N ASP A 308 6.69 -42.14 22.33
CA ASP A 308 5.98 -43.04 23.25
C ASP A 308 6.06 -42.82 24.77
N GLU A 309 4.93 -42.43 25.35
CA GLU A 309 4.18 -43.18 26.37
C GLU A 309 2.70 -42.75 26.39
#